data_AF-A0A427AC89-F1
#
_entry.id   AF-A0A427AC89-F1
#
_cell.length_a   1.000
_cell.length_b   1.000
_cell.length_c   1.000
_cell.angle_alpha   90.00
_cell.angle_beta   90.00
_cell.angle_gamma   90.00
#
_symmetry.space_group_name_H-M   'P 1'
#
loop_
_entity.id
_entity.type
_entity.pdbx_description
1 polymer ?
#
loop_
_entity_poly.entity_id
_entity_poly.type
_entity_poly.pdbx_seq_one_letter_code
_entity_poly.pdbx_strand_id
1 'polypeptide(L)'
;MKLSSDSSKVLKELSSSIKLMKRSKSIDALVGEMKNAVQELQNAFTSLPNHLTQTTASSPIESIEEKKNSNISIADGMALMEAMPLMTIASLLIEISARTQGVVDAVGTLATLARFEGIRNEKSSSRVQAEEQEDRALQEV
;
A
#
# COMPACT_ATOMS: atom_id res chain seq x y z
N MET A 1 8.73 -8.23 -6.81
CA MET A 1 7.97 -7.02 -7.17
C MET A 1 7.76 -6.17 -5.93
N LYS A 2 7.81 -4.84 -6.05
CA LYS A 2 7.69 -3.89 -4.93
C LYS A 2 6.38 -4.07 -4.15
N LEU A 3 5.25 -4.13 -4.86
CA LEU A 3 3.92 -4.30 -4.26
C LEU A 3 3.80 -5.53 -3.35
N SER A 4 4.36 -6.68 -3.77
CA SER A 4 4.37 -7.91 -2.95
C SER A 4 5.22 -7.76 -1.69
N SER A 5 6.35 -7.05 -1.78
CA SER A 5 7.23 -6.78 -0.64
C SER A 5 6.52 -5.88 0.36
N ASP A 6 5.92 -4.79 -0.09
CA ASP A 6 5.22 -3.83 0.77
C ASP A 6 3.99 -4.45 1.44
N SER A 7 3.21 -5.24 0.68
CA SER A 7 2.10 -6.04 1.26
C SER A 7 2.59 -7.00 2.35
N SER A 8 3.74 -7.65 2.13
CA SER A 8 4.32 -8.57 3.13
C SER A 8 4.81 -7.84 4.38
N LYS A 9 5.38 -6.63 4.25
CA LYS A 9 5.76 -5.81 5.40
C LYS A 9 4.53 -5.44 6.24
N VAL A 10 3.44 -5.01 5.58
CA VAL A 10 2.16 -4.72 6.23
C VAL A 10 1.68 -5.94 7.03
N LEU A 11 1.59 -7.11 6.40
CA LEU A 11 1.14 -8.34 7.06
C LEU A 11 2.04 -8.74 8.24
N LYS A 12 3.36 -8.61 8.12
CA LYS A 12 4.32 -8.89 9.22
C LYS A 12 4.15 -7.93 10.40
N GLU A 13 3.92 -6.66 10.10
CA GLU A 13 3.68 -5.64 11.12
C GLU A 13 2.36 -5.90 11.86
N LEU A 14 1.28 -6.21 11.13
CA LEU A 14 0.00 -6.60 11.73
C LEU A 14 0.12 -7.86 12.59
N SER A 15 0.86 -8.87 12.10
CA SER A 15 1.12 -10.09 12.87
C SER A 15 1.84 -9.78 14.19
N SER A 16 2.85 -8.91 14.16
CA SER A 16 3.56 -8.45 15.36
C SER A 16 2.63 -7.69 16.30
N SER A 17 1.78 -6.82 15.77
CA SER A 17 0.78 -6.06 16.53
C SER A 17 -0.19 -6.99 17.28
N ILE A 18 -0.72 -8.01 16.62
CA ILE A 18 -1.61 -9.01 17.23
C ILE A 18 -0.87 -9.83 18.29
N LYS A 19 0.32 -10.36 17.95
CA LYS A 19 1.10 -11.22 18.85
C LYS A 19 1.49 -10.51 20.15
N LEU A 20 1.83 -9.24 20.05
CA LEU A 20 2.22 -8.41 21.20
C LEU A 20 1.01 -7.75 21.88
N MET A 21 -0.18 -7.81 21.27
CA MET A 21 -1.38 -7.07 21.68
C MET A 21 -1.10 -5.56 21.85
N LYS A 22 -0.27 -5.02 20.96
CA LYS A 22 0.15 -3.61 20.94
C LYS A 22 -0.22 -3.00 19.60
N ARG A 23 -0.62 -1.74 19.59
CA ARG A 23 -0.82 -1.01 18.32
C ARG A 23 0.52 -0.82 17.61
N SER A 24 0.52 -1.01 16.29
CA SER A 24 1.67 -0.69 15.44
C SER A 24 1.87 0.82 15.36
N LYS A 25 3.13 1.25 15.27
CA LYS A 25 3.50 2.66 15.05
C LYS A 25 3.76 2.99 13.58
N SER A 26 3.96 1.97 12.75
CA SER A 26 4.45 2.09 11.38
C SER A 26 3.40 1.65 10.35
N ILE A 27 2.28 1.07 10.78
CA ILE A 27 1.30 0.47 9.88
C ILE A 27 0.77 1.44 8.82
N ASP A 28 0.48 2.69 9.21
CA ASP A 28 -0.05 3.69 8.27
C ASP A 28 0.98 4.06 7.19
N ALA A 29 2.26 4.17 7.58
CA ALA A 29 3.35 4.42 6.64
C ALA A 29 3.54 3.25 5.66
N LEU A 30 3.53 2.01 6.17
CA LEU A 30 3.64 0.80 5.34
C LEU A 30 2.45 0.64 4.38
N VAL A 31 1.25 0.98 4.83
CA VAL A 31 0.05 1.01 3.98
C VAL A 31 0.19 2.08 2.90
N GLY A 32 0.75 3.25 3.22
CA GLY A 32 1.09 4.30 2.26
C GLY A 32 2.06 3.80 1.19
N GLU A 33 3.15 3.13 1.59
CA GLU A 33 4.11 2.50 0.66
C GLU A 33 3.41 1.50 -0.28
N MET A 34 2.57 0.62 0.26
CA MET A 34 1.81 -0.36 -0.51
C MET A 34 0.87 0.31 -1.52
N LYS A 35 0.13 1.35 -1.11
CA LYS A 35 -0.77 2.10 -2.02
C LYS A 35 0.00 2.80 -3.14
N ASN A 36 1.15 3.38 -2.82
CA ASN A 36 2.03 3.97 -3.84
C ASN A 36 2.51 2.92 -4.84
N ALA A 37 2.88 1.73 -4.37
CA ALA A 37 3.27 0.63 -5.24
C ALA A 37 2.12 0.12 -6.14
N VAL A 38 0.86 0.18 -5.67
CA VAL A 38 -0.32 -0.08 -6.53
C VAL A 38 -0.41 0.96 -7.64
N GLN A 39 -0.28 2.24 -7.30
CA GLN A 39 -0.35 3.33 -8.28
C GLN A 39 0.76 3.23 -9.32
N GLU A 40 1.99 2.93 -8.91
CA GLU A 40 3.12 2.71 -9.81
C GLU A 40 2.84 1.55 -10.78
N LEU A 41 2.27 0.45 -10.29
CA LEU A 41 1.89 -0.68 -11.13
C LEU A 41 0.80 -0.30 -12.14
N GLN A 42 -0.25 0.38 -11.69
CA GLN A 42 -1.33 0.84 -12.58
C GLN A 42 -0.82 1.80 -13.66
N ASN A 43 0.07 2.71 -13.30
CA ASN A 43 0.68 3.64 -14.24
C ASN A 43 1.50 2.89 -15.31
N ALA A 44 2.29 1.89 -14.90
CA ALA A 44 3.08 1.07 -15.82
C ALA A 44 2.20 0.29 -16.82
N PHE A 45 1.05 -0.21 -16.38
CA PHE A 45 0.10 -0.89 -17.27
C PHE A 45 -0.68 0.07 -18.17
N THR A 46 -0.93 1.29 -17.70
CA THR A 46 -1.56 2.34 -18.53
C THR A 46 -0.61 2.81 -19.63
N SER A 47 0.70 2.85 -19.38
CA SER A 47 1.70 3.19 -20.39
C SER A 47 2.05 2.03 -21.35
N LEU A 48 1.83 0.78 -20.93
CA LEU A 48 2.22 -0.42 -21.67
C LEU A 48 1.73 -0.45 -23.14
N PRO A 49 0.46 -0.11 -23.47
CA PRO A 49 0.00 -0.09 -24.86
C PRO A 49 0.85 0.79 -25.77
N ASN A 50 1.31 1.95 -25.28
CA ASN A 50 2.15 2.88 -26.06
C ASN A 50 3.52 2.25 -26.40
N HIS A 51 4.05 1.40 -25.52
CA HIS A 51 5.32 0.68 -25.76
C HIS A 51 5.16 -0.46 -26.76
N LEU A 52 4.00 -1.14 -26.75
CA LEU A 52 3.70 -2.20 -27.72
C LEU A 52 3.57 -1.64 -29.14
N THR A 53 2.97 -0.46 -29.30
CA THR A 53 2.82 0.20 -30.61
C THR A 53 4.11 0.84 -31.15
N GLN A 54 5.07 1.18 -30.28
CA GLN A 54 6.34 1.80 -30.71
C GLN A 54 7.32 0.78 -31.30
N THR A 55 7.19 -0.49 -30.93
CA THR A 55 8.09 -1.57 -31.39
C THR A 55 7.83 -1.95 -32.86
N THR A 56 6.68 -1.59 -33.42
CA THR A 56 6.29 -1.93 -34.81
C THR A 56 6.58 -0.83 -35.84
N ALA A 57 7.12 0.33 -35.44
CA ALA A 57 7.26 1.50 -36.31
C ALA A 57 8.67 1.73 -36.92
N SER A 58 9.66 0.86 -36.67
CA SER A 58 10.98 0.97 -37.32
C SER A 58 11.02 0.24 -38.67
N SER A 59 10.32 0.80 -39.65
CA SER A 59 10.64 0.63 -41.08
C SER A 59 10.43 1.98 -41.77
N PRO A 60 11.48 2.66 -42.25
CA PRO A 60 11.29 3.82 -43.11
C PRO A 60 10.89 3.32 -44.49
N ILE A 61 9.77 3.78 -45.07
CA ILE A 61 9.67 4.51 -46.37
C ILE A 61 8.19 4.93 -46.58
N GLU A 62 7.99 6.25 -46.56
CA GLU A 62 7.06 7.16 -47.28
C GLU A 62 5.55 6.84 -47.50
N SER A 63 4.74 7.77 -46.94
CA SER A 63 3.64 8.53 -47.56
C SER A 63 2.43 7.80 -48.19
N ILE A 64 1.24 7.98 -47.59
CA ILE A 64 0.05 8.68 -48.16
C ILE A 64 -1.20 8.42 -47.28
N GLU A 65 -1.88 9.52 -46.98
CA GLU A 65 -3.26 9.81 -46.53
C GLU A 65 -4.24 8.72 -46.01
N GLU A 66 -4.90 9.11 -44.92
CA GLU A 66 -6.18 8.71 -44.31
C GLU A 66 -6.98 7.51 -44.88
N LYS A 67 -7.17 6.48 -44.03
CA LYS A 67 -8.51 5.91 -43.79
C LYS A 67 -8.57 5.17 -42.45
N LYS A 68 -9.29 5.74 -41.49
CA LYS A 68 -9.67 5.12 -40.21
C LYS A 68 -10.63 3.96 -40.44
N ASN A 69 -10.10 2.79 -40.80
CA ASN A 69 -10.81 1.54 -40.67
C ASN A 69 -10.09 0.75 -39.57
N SER A 70 -10.71 0.70 -38.39
CA SER A 70 -10.19 0.02 -37.20
C SER A 70 -10.25 -1.49 -37.41
N ASN A 71 -9.39 -2.03 -38.26
CA ASN A 71 -9.14 -3.46 -38.33
C ASN A 71 -7.92 -3.71 -37.45
N ILE A 72 -8.15 -4.32 -36.29
CA ILE A 72 -7.09 -4.75 -35.37
C ILE A 72 -6.12 -5.58 -36.19
N SER A 73 -4.87 -5.14 -36.32
CA SER A 73 -3.86 -5.89 -37.05
C SER A 73 -3.64 -7.23 -36.34
N ILE A 74 -3.38 -8.30 -37.08
CA ILE A 74 -3.02 -9.62 -36.50
C ILE A 74 -1.86 -9.48 -35.49
N ALA A 75 -0.94 -8.52 -35.73
CA ALA A 75 0.15 -8.17 -34.82
C ALA A 75 -0.33 -7.57 -33.48
N ASP A 76 -1.36 -6.72 -33.49
CA ASP A 76 -1.96 -6.15 -32.27
C ASP A 76 -2.69 -7.24 -31.45
N GLY A 77 -3.34 -8.19 -32.14
CA GLY A 77 -3.97 -9.35 -31.51
C GLY A 77 -2.96 -10.28 -30.84
N MET A 78 -1.78 -10.47 -31.45
CA MET A 78 -0.70 -11.30 -30.90
C MET A 78 -0.04 -10.65 -29.68
N ALA A 79 0.22 -9.34 -29.73
CA ALA A 79 0.75 -8.57 -28.60
C ALA A 79 -0.21 -8.55 -27.39
N LEU A 80 -1.52 -8.50 -27.63
CA LEU A 80 -2.53 -8.59 -26.57
C LEU A 80 -2.54 -9.99 -25.92
N MET A 81 -2.41 -11.04 -26.72
CA MET A 81 -2.37 -12.42 -26.22
C MET A 81 -1.15 -12.68 -25.32
N GLU A 82 0.00 -12.09 -25.67
CA GLU A 82 1.22 -12.14 -24.87
C GLU A 82 1.15 -11.28 -23.60
N ALA A 83 0.37 -10.18 -23.61
CA ALA A 83 0.19 -9.32 -22.44
C ALA A 83 -0.87 -9.83 -21.44
N MET A 84 -1.75 -10.75 -21.83
CA MET A 84 -2.81 -11.28 -20.96
C MET A 84 -2.30 -11.89 -19.64
N PRO A 85 -1.28 -12.77 -19.62
CA PRO A 85 -0.75 -13.31 -18.37
C PRO A 85 -0.20 -12.22 -17.45
N LEU A 86 0.46 -11.22 -18.02
CA LEU A 86 1.00 -10.09 -17.28
C LEU A 86 -0.11 -9.23 -16.65
N MET A 87 -1.19 -8.94 -17.40
CA MET A 87 -2.38 -8.26 -16.86
C MET A 87 -3.05 -9.06 -15.75
N THR A 88 -3.12 -10.38 -15.91
CA THR A 88 -3.70 -11.28 -14.91
C THR A 88 -2.90 -11.24 -13.61
N ILE A 89 -1.58 -11.34 -13.70
CA ILE A 89 -0.69 -11.25 -12.54
C ILE A 89 -0.83 -9.89 -11.84
N ALA A 90 -0.86 -8.78 -12.59
CA ALA A 90 -1.04 -7.45 -12.00
C ALA A 90 -2.40 -7.30 -11.32
N SER A 91 -3.48 -7.78 -11.93
CA SER A 91 -4.82 -7.77 -11.33
C SER A 91 -4.84 -8.56 -10.02
N LEU A 92 -4.21 -9.74 -10.00
CA LEU A 92 -4.10 -10.55 -8.79
C LEU A 92 -3.31 -9.84 -7.68
N LEU A 93 -2.21 -9.16 -8.04
CA LEU A 93 -1.42 -8.40 -7.07
C LEU A 93 -2.20 -7.21 -6.48
N ILE A 94 -2.94 -6.48 -7.30
CA ILE A 94 -3.80 -5.37 -6.85
C ILE A 94 -4.88 -5.89 -5.90
N GLU A 95 -5.52 -7.02 -6.24
CA GLU A 95 -6.52 -7.67 -5.40
C GLU A 95 -5.93 -8.15 -4.06
N ILE A 96 -4.73 -8.73 -4.05
CA ILE A 96 -4.03 -9.12 -2.82
C ILE A 96 -3.76 -7.90 -1.93
N SER A 97 -3.36 -6.78 -2.52
CA SER A 97 -3.13 -5.55 -1.76
C SER A 97 -4.41 -4.94 -1.20
N ALA A 98 -5.52 -5.00 -1.96
CA ALA A 98 -6.84 -4.61 -1.46
C ALA A 98 -7.28 -5.48 -0.27
N ARG A 99 -7.08 -6.81 -0.36
CA ARG A 99 -7.34 -7.73 0.77
C ARG A 99 -6.44 -7.41 1.96
N THR A 100 -5.19 -7.08 1.72
CA THR A 100 -4.25 -6.67 2.77
C THR A 100 -4.74 -5.41 3.49
N GLN A 101 -5.28 -4.41 2.78
CA GLN A 101 -5.94 -3.25 3.39
C GLN A 101 -7.15 -3.68 4.24
N GLY A 102 -7.99 -4.58 3.77
CA GLY A 102 -9.09 -5.11 4.56
C GLY A 102 -8.63 -5.80 5.85
N VAL A 103 -7.48 -6.49 5.82
CA VAL A 103 -6.85 -7.05 7.04
C VAL A 103 -6.37 -5.95 7.97
N VAL A 104 -5.80 -4.84 7.46
CA VAL A 104 -5.44 -3.68 8.29
C VAL A 104 -6.66 -3.14 9.04
N ASP A 105 -7.77 -2.96 8.34
CA ASP A 105 -9.01 -2.41 8.92
C ASP A 105 -9.59 -3.36 9.98
N ALA A 106 -9.60 -4.66 9.69
CA ALA A 106 -10.04 -5.70 10.62
C ALA A 106 -9.16 -5.75 11.88
N VAL A 107 -7.83 -5.68 11.72
CA VAL A 107 -6.89 -5.66 12.86
C VAL A 107 -7.00 -4.34 13.64
N GLY A 108 -7.27 -3.21 12.99
CA GLY A 108 -7.56 -1.93 13.65
C GLY A 108 -8.82 -2.00 14.52
N THR A 109 -9.87 -2.65 14.01
CA THR A 109 -11.11 -2.92 14.76
C THR A 109 -10.82 -3.85 15.95
N LEU A 110 -10.09 -4.95 15.70
CA LEU A 110 -9.69 -5.90 16.74
C LEU A 110 -8.88 -5.21 17.85
N ALA A 111 -7.89 -4.39 17.50
CA ALA A 111 -7.06 -3.65 18.44
C ALA A 111 -7.89 -2.70 19.33
N THR A 112 -9.00 -2.18 18.81
CA THR A 112 -9.92 -1.31 19.55
C THR A 112 -10.78 -2.12 20.51
N LEU A 113 -11.42 -3.19 20.05
CA LEU A 113 -12.25 -4.07 20.88
C LEU A 113 -11.44 -4.77 21.98
N ALA A 114 -10.25 -5.27 21.63
CA ALA A 114 -9.34 -5.96 22.55
C ALA A 114 -8.49 -4.99 23.39
N ARG A 115 -8.68 -3.67 23.24
CA ARG A 115 -7.94 -2.61 23.96
C ARG A 115 -6.43 -2.81 23.91
N PHE A 116 -5.89 -3.11 22.73
CA PHE A 116 -4.45 -3.24 22.52
C PHE A 116 -3.73 -2.05 23.12
N GLU A 117 -2.61 -2.31 23.79
CA GLU A 117 -1.84 -1.26 24.43
C GLU A 117 -1.45 -0.22 23.37
N GLY A 118 -1.82 1.03 23.64
CA GLY A 118 -1.41 2.16 22.81
C GLY A 118 0.09 2.40 22.91
N ILE A 119 0.60 3.29 22.08
CA ILE A 119 1.95 3.80 22.24
C ILE A 119 1.95 4.59 23.55
N ARG A 120 2.36 3.97 24.66
CA ARG A 120 2.65 4.71 25.88
C ARG A 120 3.71 5.75 25.52
N ASN A 121 3.31 7.00 25.41
CA ASN A 121 4.23 8.11 25.52
C ASN A 121 4.57 8.11 27.01
N GLU A 122 5.69 7.49 27.39
CA GLU A 122 6.07 7.54 28.78
C GLU A 122 6.22 9.01 29.19
N LYS A 123 5.53 9.33 30.29
CA LYS A 123 5.72 10.50 31.16
C LYS A 123 4.87 11.74 30.86
N SER A 124 3.55 11.64 31.02
CA SER A 124 2.89 12.62 31.88
C SER A 124 3.10 12.17 33.32
N SER A 125 4.18 12.66 33.94
CA SER A 125 4.43 12.51 35.37
C SER A 125 3.26 13.16 36.13
N SER A 126 2.29 12.37 36.56
CA SER A 126 1.36 12.77 37.62
C SER A 126 2.00 12.66 39.02
N ARG A 127 3.30 12.35 39.10
CA ARG A 127 4.09 12.33 40.34
C ARG A 127 4.83 13.65 40.56
N VAL A 128 4.10 14.76 40.57
CA VAL A 128 4.59 16.05 41.12
C VAL A 128 3.57 16.67 42.10
N GLN A 129 2.31 16.24 42.10
CA GLN A 129 1.28 16.85 42.97
C GLN A 129 1.11 16.19 44.34
N ALA A 130 1.83 15.11 44.66
CA ALA A 130 1.72 14.46 45.97
C ALA A 130 2.81 14.91 46.97
N GLU A 131 3.95 15.43 46.51
CA GLU A 131 5.07 15.82 47.39
C GLU A 131 4.99 17.31 47.79
N GLU A 132 4.25 18.15 47.08
CA GLU A 132 4.11 19.59 47.36
C GLU A 132 2.98 19.90 48.37
N GLN A 133 2.17 18.91 48.73
CA GLN A 133 1.07 19.06 49.69
C GLN A 133 1.46 18.60 51.11
N GLU A 134 2.49 17.77 51.26
CA GLU A 134 2.99 17.31 52.55
C GLU A 134 3.92 18.35 53.21
N ASP A 135 4.70 19.09 52.41
CA ASP A 135 5.57 20.17 52.92
C ASP A 135 4.78 21.40 53.40
N ARG A 136 3.62 21.66 52.77
CA ARG A 136 2.73 22.77 53.17
C ARG A 136 1.93 22.50 54.45
N ALA A 137 1.65 21.23 54.75
CA ALA A 137 0.93 20.84 55.97
C ALA A 137 1.81 20.87 57.22
N LEU A 138 3.14 20.82 57.06
CA LEU A 138 4.10 20.91 58.17
C LEU A 138 4.52 22.36 58.51
N GLN A 139 4.08 23.34 57.71
CA GLN A 139 4.42 24.76 57.89
C GLN A 139 3.27 25.61 58.45
N GLU A 140 2.09 25.03 58.68
CA GLU A 140 0.92 25.69 59.29
C GLU A 140 0.60 25.19 60.72
N VAL A 141 1.58 24.62 61.44
CA VAL A 141 1.51 24.42 62.90
C VAL A 141 1.87 25.70 63.65
#